data_AF-A0A1H9XEI1-F1
#
_entry.id   AF-A0A1H9XEI1-F1
#
_cell.length_a   1.000
_cell.length_b   1.000
_cell.length_c   1.000
_cell.angle_alpha   90.00
_cell.angle_beta   90.00
_cell.angle_gamma   90.00
#
_symmetry.space_group_name_H-M   'P 1'
#
loop_
_entity.id
_entity.type
_entity.pdbx_description
1 polymer ?
#
loop_
_entity_poly.entity_id
_entity_poly.type
_entity_poly.pdbx_seq_one_letter_code
_entity_poly.pdbx_strand_id
1 'polypeptide(L)'
;MSTGGTGTTCPVCLRADPVGAHCPGCGWVLSAGPWAGAPSRARAESFAAAFERACRGWDLAAAALAAGYPEAGDLGRFERLTALARGPRPERADLVAAVEASTVKRKALGTVAEVITPLLLSDAVVVDIAATGITVVRLGTDHLGRPAVRSAERDCWHSLGLPDDDDRARFALAGGEPVMLDLPAWPDGAVVLNRLAGWRALDEALDPSGVHLVGGDEPVIDGVLVLELAKDVPQRHGCGLVLIDVAADGRTNVVVHPLFPQGATAADSQDAVVRVAAPPQDEPVLLAVVAGSAGTPPWRRTPISTTTVELAPDQEHAVRFRLTGPCTVEVVEPDTEPAPAAWSGAIDQVPPRYRRHDSAADLVVAVELGGSAFTRRQELALALIDSIERGHPAPASVRVAVLAYSDHKGRMPQQVLAVREFGAAAAARDFLDGLRATPVLDPRAAPVEDALWAAASLPWRSVARTLVVLGSRPPHPVEHCPNGHRWDDLVRRLERDDVHRVAVWDQPGRRDPESAERTTAAWSALTRPHTPLRSDWVAADRLAADARVLGRTGPTATLPFPLTRLPQEEPR
;
A
#
# COMPACT_ATOMS: atom_id res chain seq x y z
N MET A 1 -50.68 56.50 7.79
CA MET A 1 -50.08 56.62 9.14
C MET A 1 -50.27 55.27 9.83
N SER A 2 -49.31 54.36 9.68
CA SER A 2 -49.28 53.11 10.46
C SER A 2 -48.82 53.46 11.88
N THR A 3 -49.68 53.28 12.86
CA THR A 3 -49.27 53.20 14.26
C THR A 3 -48.33 52.01 14.39
N GLY A 4 -47.06 52.27 14.71
CA GLY A 4 -46.10 51.22 15.05
C GLY A 4 -46.63 50.42 16.22
N GLY A 5 -47.16 49.23 15.94
CA GLY A 5 -47.53 48.27 16.96
C GLY A 5 -46.25 47.81 17.63
N THR A 6 -46.11 48.13 18.91
CA THR A 6 -45.15 47.45 19.79
C THR A 6 -45.46 45.97 19.68
N GLY A 7 -44.54 45.17 19.15
CA GLY A 7 -44.73 43.74 19.00
C GLY A 7 -45.23 43.12 20.29
N THR A 8 -46.41 42.52 20.26
CA THR A 8 -47.00 41.89 21.45
C THR A 8 -46.32 40.55 21.64
N THR A 9 -45.75 40.28 22.82
CA THR A 9 -45.25 38.95 23.18
C THR A 9 -46.32 38.16 23.93
N CYS A 10 -46.38 36.85 23.74
CA CYS A 10 -47.25 36.02 24.58
C CYS A 10 -46.74 36.05 26.03
N PRO A 11 -47.54 36.42 27.03
CA PRO A 11 -47.02 36.56 28.39
C PRO A 11 -46.75 35.20 29.07
N VAL A 12 -47.29 34.10 28.52
CA VAL A 12 -47.07 32.73 29.01
C VAL A 12 -45.80 32.13 28.41
N CYS A 13 -45.72 31.96 27.09
CA CYS A 13 -44.57 31.32 26.44
C CYS A 13 -43.50 32.28 25.91
N LEU A 14 -43.72 33.59 26.04
CA LEU A 14 -42.81 34.65 25.62
C LEU A 14 -42.54 34.74 24.12
N ARG A 15 -43.22 33.94 23.29
CA ARG A 15 -43.16 34.00 21.84
C ARG A 15 -43.49 35.40 21.32
N ALA A 16 -42.66 35.91 20.42
CA ALA A 16 -42.87 37.20 19.76
C ALA A 16 -43.99 37.14 18.71
N ASP A 17 -44.74 38.25 18.60
CA ASP A 17 -45.77 38.50 17.58
C ASP A 17 -46.72 37.32 17.30
N PRO A 18 -47.36 36.73 18.34
CA PRO A 18 -48.31 35.67 18.13
C PRO A 18 -49.52 36.20 17.36
N VAL A 19 -49.79 35.59 16.19
CA VAL A 19 -50.92 35.96 15.33
C VAL A 19 -52.17 35.18 15.77
N GLY A 20 -53.25 35.90 16.06
CA GLY A 20 -54.56 35.31 16.36
C GLY A 20 -55.02 35.48 17.81
N ALA A 21 -56.22 34.98 18.11
CA ALA A 21 -56.83 35.12 19.44
C ALA A 21 -56.19 34.22 20.52
N HIS A 22 -55.49 33.17 20.09
CA HIS A 22 -54.75 32.24 20.94
C HIS A 22 -53.29 32.20 20.48
N CYS A 23 -52.37 32.04 21.42
CA CYS A 23 -50.97 31.87 21.09
C CYS A 23 -50.76 30.51 20.40
N PRO A 24 -50.16 30.43 19.21
CA PRO A 24 -49.93 29.16 18.52
C PRO A 24 -48.95 28.24 19.25
N GLY A 25 -48.05 28.81 20.06
CA GLY A 25 -47.09 28.03 20.87
C GLY A 25 -47.73 27.34 22.09
N CYS A 26 -48.34 28.10 23.00
CA CYS A 26 -48.87 27.58 24.26
C CYS A 26 -50.39 27.48 24.37
N GLY A 27 -51.14 27.92 23.35
CA GLY A 27 -52.60 27.96 23.36
C GLY A 27 -53.22 29.04 24.25
N TRP A 28 -52.42 29.87 24.93
CA TRP A 28 -52.93 30.92 25.82
C TRP A 28 -53.80 31.94 25.06
N VAL A 29 -54.91 32.36 25.67
CA VAL A 29 -55.83 33.35 25.09
C VAL A 29 -55.19 34.74 25.15
N LEU A 30 -54.86 35.31 24.00
CA LEU A 30 -54.21 36.62 23.88
C LEU A 30 -55.20 37.76 23.74
N SER A 31 -56.33 37.48 23.09
CA SER A 31 -57.45 38.43 22.98
C SER A 31 -58.76 37.68 23.21
N ALA A 32 -59.43 37.97 24.31
CA ALA A 32 -60.86 37.70 24.43
C ALA A 32 -61.61 38.91 23.87
N GLY A 33 -62.65 38.69 23.05
CA GLY A 33 -63.45 39.75 22.44
C GLY A 33 -63.99 40.79 23.43
N PRO A 34 -64.67 41.86 22.96
CA PRO A 34 -65.04 42.99 23.81
C PRO A 34 -65.90 42.58 25.01
N TRP A 35 -65.59 43.17 26.16
CA TRP A 35 -66.29 42.94 27.43
C TRP A 35 -67.25 44.09 27.73
N ALA A 36 -68.46 43.78 28.18
CA ALA A 36 -69.40 44.79 28.66
C ALA A 36 -69.10 45.15 30.12
N GLY A 37 -68.55 46.35 30.34
CA GLY A 37 -68.25 46.90 31.68
C GLY A 37 -66.87 46.53 32.23
N ALA A 38 -66.53 47.07 33.40
CA ALA A 38 -65.27 46.78 34.09
C ALA A 38 -65.22 45.35 34.64
N PRO A 39 -64.08 44.65 34.61
CA PRO A 39 -63.97 43.31 35.16
C PRO A 39 -64.20 43.31 36.68
N SER A 40 -64.99 42.35 37.17
CA SER A 40 -65.19 42.16 38.61
C SER A 40 -63.90 41.67 39.28
N ARG A 41 -63.74 41.95 40.59
CA ARG A 41 -62.59 41.50 41.38
C ARG A 41 -62.37 39.98 41.30
N ALA A 42 -63.43 39.19 41.49
CA ALA A 42 -63.37 37.72 41.41
C ALA A 42 -62.88 37.23 40.04
N ARG A 43 -63.18 37.97 38.97
CA ARG A 43 -62.74 37.63 37.62
C ARG A 43 -61.30 38.05 37.35
N ALA A 44 -60.87 39.20 37.87
CA ALA A 44 -59.47 39.59 37.86
C ALA A 44 -58.59 38.56 38.62
N GLU A 45 -59.06 38.10 39.79
CA GLU A 45 -58.42 37.05 40.58
C GLU A 45 -58.39 35.71 39.83
N SER A 46 -59.51 35.31 39.20
CA SER A 46 -59.57 34.10 38.37
C SER A 46 -58.64 34.15 37.15
N PHE A 47 -58.52 35.32 36.51
CA PHE A 47 -57.59 35.52 35.40
C PHE A 47 -56.14 35.43 35.88
N ALA A 48 -55.79 36.10 36.99
CA ALA A 48 -54.45 36.05 37.57
C ALA A 48 -54.06 34.61 37.93
N ALA A 49 -54.95 33.85 38.57
CA ALA A 49 -54.71 32.45 38.92
C ALA A 49 -54.53 31.55 37.68
N ALA A 50 -55.33 31.78 36.63
CA ALA A 50 -55.19 31.04 35.37
C ALA A 50 -53.87 31.38 34.65
N PHE A 51 -53.50 32.66 34.64
CA PHE A 51 -52.26 33.14 34.05
C PHE A 51 -51.04 32.58 34.78
N GLU A 52 -51.00 32.67 36.12
CA GLU A 52 -49.92 32.08 36.93
C GLU A 52 -49.80 30.57 36.73
N ARG A 53 -50.94 29.84 36.65
CA ARG A 53 -50.93 28.40 36.38
C ARG A 53 -50.37 28.09 34.99
N ALA A 54 -50.74 28.88 33.98
CA ALA A 54 -50.24 28.69 32.63
C ALA A 54 -48.74 28.97 32.52
N CYS A 55 -48.25 30.07 33.09
CA CYS A 55 -46.82 30.39 33.15
C CYS A 55 -46.03 29.28 33.87
N ARG A 56 -46.49 28.86 35.05
CA ARG A 56 -45.86 27.79 35.82
C ARG A 56 -45.83 26.46 35.06
N GLY A 57 -46.95 26.05 34.48
CA GLY A 57 -47.01 24.81 33.69
C GLY A 57 -46.07 24.83 32.49
N TRP A 58 -45.95 25.99 31.83
CA TRP A 58 -45.00 26.18 30.74
C TRP A 58 -43.55 26.07 31.19
N ASP A 59 -43.19 26.79 32.26
CA ASP A 59 -41.84 26.83 32.81
C ASP A 59 -41.43 25.46 33.37
N LEU A 60 -42.32 24.76 34.07
CA LEU A 60 -42.02 23.42 34.59
C LEU A 60 -41.83 22.40 33.46
N ALA A 61 -42.57 22.50 32.36
CA ALA A 61 -42.35 21.65 31.20
C ALA A 61 -40.98 21.93 30.56
N ALA A 62 -40.56 23.19 30.49
CA ALA A 62 -39.21 23.56 30.04
C ALA A 62 -38.13 23.04 31.01
N ALA A 63 -38.34 23.13 32.33
CA ALA A 63 -37.45 22.56 33.34
C ALA A 63 -37.34 21.03 33.21
N ALA A 64 -38.45 20.33 32.96
CA ALA A 64 -38.46 18.88 32.78
C ALA A 64 -37.67 18.48 31.52
N LEU A 65 -37.89 19.18 30.39
CA LEU A 65 -37.12 18.97 29.16
C LEU A 65 -35.62 19.23 29.36
N ALA A 66 -35.26 20.37 29.98
CA ALA A 66 -33.87 20.75 30.26
C ALA A 66 -33.16 19.77 31.22
N ALA A 67 -33.92 19.12 32.11
CA ALA A 67 -33.43 18.06 32.98
C ALA A 67 -33.31 16.69 32.28
N GLY A 68 -33.79 16.52 31.04
CA GLY A 68 -33.71 15.28 30.28
C GLY A 68 -34.89 14.32 30.44
N TYR A 69 -36.03 14.78 30.97
CA TYR A 69 -37.25 13.98 30.98
C TYR A 69 -37.90 13.92 29.59
N PRO A 70 -38.60 12.81 29.24
CA PRO A 70 -38.95 11.66 30.09
C PRO A 70 -37.89 10.55 30.16
N GLU A 71 -36.74 10.67 29.48
CA GLU A 71 -35.80 9.58 29.23
C GLU A 71 -34.95 9.23 30.47
N ALA A 72 -33.78 9.85 30.62
CA ALA A 72 -32.83 9.59 31.71
C ALA A 72 -32.73 10.79 32.67
N GLY A 73 -33.86 11.47 32.90
CA GLY A 73 -33.92 12.77 33.57
C GLY A 73 -33.13 12.85 34.88
N ASP A 74 -32.42 13.97 35.08
CA ASP A 74 -31.66 14.29 36.28
C ASP A 74 -32.57 15.00 37.30
N LEU A 75 -32.96 14.28 38.35
CA LEU A 75 -33.82 14.80 39.41
C LEU A 75 -33.22 16.02 40.12
N GLY A 76 -31.91 15.99 40.40
CA GLY A 76 -31.24 17.08 41.09
C GLY A 76 -31.18 18.34 40.23
N ARG A 77 -30.97 18.20 38.93
CA ARG A 77 -31.09 19.30 37.96
C ARG A 77 -32.52 19.80 37.84
N PHE A 78 -33.50 18.91 37.78
CA PHE A 78 -34.92 19.31 37.72
C PHE A 78 -35.32 20.16 38.93
N GLU A 79 -34.90 19.78 40.14
CA GLU A 79 -35.15 20.58 41.35
C GLU A 79 -34.55 21.99 41.24
N ARG A 80 -33.30 22.12 40.78
CA ARG A 80 -32.66 23.44 40.57
C ARG A 80 -33.38 24.26 39.51
N LEU A 81 -33.76 23.65 38.38
CA LEU A 81 -34.47 24.32 37.30
C LEU A 81 -35.89 24.75 37.69
N THR A 82 -36.58 23.99 38.54
CA THR A 82 -37.91 24.39 39.03
C THR A 82 -37.86 25.66 39.89
N ALA A 83 -36.71 26.00 40.48
CA ALA A 83 -36.52 27.25 41.20
C ALA A 83 -36.47 28.48 40.27
N LEU A 84 -36.26 28.28 38.96
CA LEU A 84 -36.31 29.32 37.93
C LEU A 84 -37.73 29.57 37.40
N ALA A 85 -38.69 28.67 37.67
CA ALA A 85 -40.05 28.79 37.18
C ALA A 85 -40.80 29.96 37.84
N ARG A 86 -41.64 30.65 37.06
CA ARG A 86 -42.42 31.78 37.54
C ARG A 86 -43.58 31.33 38.44
N GLY A 87 -43.79 32.08 39.52
CA GLY A 87 -44.91 31.88 40.46
C GLY A 87 -44.51 31.16 41.75
N PRO A 88 -45.50 30.78 42.58
CA PRO A 88 -45.22 30.06 43.82
C PRO A 88 -44.56 28.69 43.59
N ARG A 89 -43.96 28.13 44.65
CA ARG A 89 -43.35 26.79 44.62
C ARG A 89 -44.36 25.75 44.08
N PRO A 90 -43.99 24.94 43.08
CA PRO A 90 -44.89 23.96 42.49
C PRO A 90 -45.25 22.85 43.47
N GLU A 91 -46.48 22.34 43.36
CA GLU A 91 -46.91 21.14 44.07
C GLU A 91 -46.47 19.88 43.32
N ARG A 92 -46.50 18.73 43.99
CA ARG A 92 -46.14 17.44 43.37
C ARG A 92 -46.96 17.14 42.11
N ALA A 93 -48.24 17.52 42.09
CA ALA A 93 -49.11 17.33 40.94
C ALA A 93 -48.63 18.14 39.71
N ASP A 94 -48.12 19.36 39.93
CA ASP A 94 -47.57 20.21 38.86
C ASP A 94 -46.31 19.58 38.25
N LEU A 95 -45.44 19.01 39.09
CA LEU A 95 -44.21 18.35 38.65
C LEU A 95 -44.51 17.11 37.78
N VAL A 96 -45.50 16.30 38.17
CA VAL A 96 -45.92 15.13 37.37
C VAL A 96 -46.49 15.58 36.03
N ALA A 97 -47.39 16.56 36.04
CA ALA A 97 -47.98 17.10 34.81
C ALA A 97 -46.92 17.71 33.88
N ALA A 98 -45.87 18.32 34.43
CA ALA A 98 -44.76 18.87 33.65
C ALA A 98 -43.92 17.79 32.95
N VAL A 99 -43.62 16.69 33.64
CA VAL A 99 -42.94 15.53 33.03
C VAL A 99 -43.81 14.94 31.92
N GLU A 100 -45.11 14.77 32.15
CA GLU A 100 -46.05 14.30 31.11
C GLU A 100 -46.16 15.28 29.92
N ALA A 101 -46.11 16.58 30.17
CA ALA A 101 -46.10 17.59 29.11
C ALA A 101 -44.77 17.63 28.33
N SER A 102 -43.66 17.20 28.95
CA SER A 102 -42.33 17.11 28.31
C SER A 102 -42.19 15.94 27.34
N THR A 103 -43.12 14.96 27.38
CA THR A 103 -43.16 13.76 26.52
C THR A 103 -43.48 14.05 25.04
N VAL A 104 -43.14 15.25 24.53
CA VAL A 104 -43.37 15.63 23.12
C VAL A 104 -42.86 14.50 22.23
N LYS A 105 -43.75 14.01 21.34
CA LYS A 105 -43.40 12.97 20.36
C LYS A 105 -42.25 13.50 19.49
N ARG A 106 -41.00 13.15 19.83
CA ARG A 106 -39.89 13.27 18.90
C ARG A 106 -40.31 12.50 17.66
N LYS A 107 -40.42 13.19 16.52
CA LYS A 107 -40.58 12.47 15.26
C LYS A 107 -39.29 11.67 15.10
N ALA A 108 -39.41 10.34 15.11
CA ALA A 108 -38.31 9.48 14.70
C ALA A 108 -37.98 9.86 13.26
N LEU A 109 -36.86 10.56 13.11
CA LEU A 109 -36.26 10.84 11.82
C LEU A 109 -35.12 9.82 11.65
N GLY A 110 -34.77 9.48 10.40
CA GLY A 110 -33.86 8.36 10.09
C GLY A 110 -32.55 8.37 10.87
N THR A 111 -31.83 7.26 10.86
CA THR A 111 -30.59 7.12 11.65
C THR A 111 -29.48 8.04 11.14
N VAL A 112 -28.51 8.44 12.00
CA VAL A 112 -27.38 9.27 11.54
C VAL A 112 -26.65 8.61 10.37
N ALA A 113 -26.52 7.27 10.37
CA ALA A 113 -25.91 6.52 9.28
C ALA A 113 -26.61 6.73 7.93
N GLU A 114 -27.95 6.65 7.90
CA GLU A 114 -28.74 6.85 6.68
C GLU A 114 -28.57 8.25 6.08
N VAL A 115 -28.35 9.25 6.93
CA VAL A 115 -28.20 10.64 6.49
C VAL A 115 -26.75 10.98 6.15
N ILE A 116 -25.78 10.52 6.93
CA ILE A 116 -24.37 10.88 6.76
C ILE A 116 -23.68 10.06 5.68
N THR A 117 -23.93 8.75 5.56
CA THR A 117 -23.21 7.88 4.61
C THR A 117 -23.26 8.39 3.16
N PRO A 118 -24.41 8.87 2.63
CA PRO A 118 -24.44 9.48 1.29
C PRO A 118 -23.61 10.76 1.17
N LEU A 119 -23.49 11.54 2.25
CA LEU A 119 -22.75 12.80 2.28
C LEU A 119 -21.24 12.60 2.29
N LEU A 120 -20.76 11.45 2.78
CA LEU A 120 -19.33 11.12 2.82
C LEU A 120 -18.68 11.06 1.42
N LEU A 121 -19.48 11.02 0.36
CA LEU A 121 -19.03 11.07 -1.04
C LEU A 121 -18.88 12.51 -1.58
N SER A 122 -19.21 13.52 -0.79
CA SER A 122 -19.25 14.93 -1.18
C SER A 122 -18.70 15.84 -0.07
N ASP A 123 -18.43 17.09 -0.42
CA ASP A 123 -18.20 18.11 0.61
C ASP A 123 -19.56 18.44 1.25
N ALA A 124 -19.66 18.19 2.56
CA ALA A 124 -20.90 18.37 3.29
C ALA A 124 -20.64 19.08 4.63
N VAL A 125 -21.65 19.80 5.09
CA VAL A 125 -21.64 20.43 6.42
C VAL A 125 -22.67 19.74 7.27
N VAL A 126 -22.22 19.18 8.40
CA VAL A 126 -23.10 18.58 9.40
C VAL A 126 -23.03 19.42 10.66
N VAL A 127 -24.19 19.86 11.13
CA VAL A 127 -24.36 20.68 12.32
C VAL A 127 -24.96 19.82 13.41
N ASP A 128 -24.19 19.52 14.44
CA ASP A 128 -24.64 18.78 15.61
C ASP A 128 -25.06 19.76 16.71
N ILE A 129 -26.35 19.80 17.03
CA ILE A 129 -26.93 20.65 18.08
C ILE A 129 -27.15 19.79 19.32
N ALA A 130 -26.39 20.08 20.37
CA ALA A 130 -26.39 19.33 21.61
C ALA A 130 -26.61 20.24 22.83
N ALA A 131 -26.87 19.65 24.00
CA ALA A 131 -27.08 20.39 25.26
C ALA A 131 -25.90 21.29 25.65
N THR A 132 -24.72 21.05 25.09
CA THR A 132 -23.49 21.79 25.42
C THR A 132 -23.09 22.83 24.38
N GLY A 133 -23.77 22.90 23.24
CA GLY A 133 -23.49 23.86 22.18
C GLY A 133 -23.80 23.33 20.79
N ILE A 134 -23.26 24.01 19.79
CA ILE A 134 -23.36 23.66 18.38
C ILE A 134 -21.97 23.23 17.90
N THR A 135 -21.90 22.09 17.22
CA THR A 135 -20.67 21.65 16.56
C THR A 135 -20.90 21.61 15.05
N VAL A 136 -20.13 22.39 14.30
CA VAL A 136 -20.16 22.39 12.84
C VAL A 136 -19.00 21.54 12.33
N VAL A 137 -19.34 20.38 11.77
CA VAL A 137 -18.41 19.43 11.18
C VAL A 137 -18.44 19.57 9.67
N ARG A 138 -17.29 19.89 9.07
CA ARG A 138 -17.13 19.89 7.62
C ARG A 138 -16.56 18.54 7.20
N LEU A 139 -17.37 17.78 6.47
CA LEU A 139 -16.98 16.52 5.85
C LEU A 139 -16.50 16.79 4.43
N GLY A 140 -15.57 15.96 3.96
CA GLY A 140 -15.18 15.95 2.56
C GLY A 140 -14.37 14.70 2.24
N THR A 141 -13.95 14.58 0.99
CA THR A 141 -13.10 13.47 0.55
C THR A 141 -11.70 13.95 0.23
N ASP A 142 -10.67 13.16 0.56
CA ASP A 142 -9.33 13.39 0.01
C ASP A 142 -9.25 13.08 -1.50
N HIS A 143 -8.06 13.23 -2.07
CA HIS A 143 -7.82 12.97 -3.50
C HIS A 143 -8.02 11.51 -3.91
N LEU A 144 -8.03 10.57 -2.95
CA LEU A 144 -8.33 9.16 -3.17
C LEU A 144 -9.83 8.84 -2.99
N GLY A 145 -10.64 9.83 -2.58
CA GLY A 145 -12.04 9.61 -2.25
C GLY A 145 -12.25 9.09 -0.83
N ARG A 146 -11.25 9.17 0.06
CA ARG A 146 -11.41 8.76 1.47
C ARG A 146 -12.20 9.83 2.23
N PRO A 147 -13.30 9.48 2.90
CA PRO A 147 -14.01 10.42 3.75
C PRO A 147 -13.13 10.89 4.90
N ALA A 148 -13.16 12.18 5.20
CA ALA A 148 -12.40 12.79 6.28
C ALA A 148 -13.15 13.98 6.89
N VAL A 149 -12.93 14.18 8.19
CA VAL A 149 -13.31 15.44 8.86
C VAL A 149 -12.28 16.50 8.47
N ARG A 150 -12.74 17.54 7.78
CA ARG A 150 -11.91 18.68 7.34
C ARG A 150 -11.72 19.72 8.42
N SER A 151 -12.81 20.02 9.12
CA SER A 151 -12.80 20.86 10.32
C SER A 151 -13.95 20.47 11.23
N ALA A 152 -13.77 20.73 12.52
CA ALA A 152 -14.81 20.64 13.53
C ALA A 152 -14.69 21.89 14.39
N GLU A 153 -15.67 22.78 14.28
CA GLU A 153 -15.76 24.02 15.05
C GLU A 153 -16.88 23.87 16.05
N ARG A 154 -16.65 24.31 17.29
CA ARG A 154 -17.63 24.19 18.37
C ARG A 154 -17.88 25.54 19.01
N ASP A 155 -19.14 25.93 19.02
CA ASP A 155 -19.63 27.10 19.72
C ASP A 155 -20.41 26.68 20.96
N CYS A 156 -20.02 27.21 22.11
CA CYS A 156 -20.77 27.03 23.34
C CYS A 156 -22.02 27.91 23.31
N TRP A 157 -23.06 27.50 24.03
CA TRP A 157 -24.30 28.28 24.09
C TRP A 157 -24.09 29.74 24.55
N HIS A 158 -23.18 29.97 25.50
CA HIS A 158 -22.89 31.33 25.98
C HIS A 158 -22.32 32.26 24.90
N SER A 159 -21.56 31.75 23.92
CA SER A 159 -21.04 32.57 22.83
C SER A 159 -22.12 32.95 21.81
N LEU A 160 -23.27 32.26 21.86
CA LEU A 160 -24.47 32.54 21.07
C LEU A 160 -25.51 33.37 21.84
N GLY A 161 -25.10 34.02 22.93
CA GLY A 161 -25.92 34.96 23.68
C GLY A 161 -26.77 34.35 24.80
N LEU A 162 -26.56 33.07 25.14
CA LEU A 162 -27.21 32.45 26.30
C LEU A 162 -26.47 32.76 27.62
N PRO A 163 -27.14 32.57 28.78
CA PRO A 163 -26.49 32.69 30.09
C PRO A 163 -25.28 31.76 30.25
N ASP A 164 -24.28 32.19 31.03
CA ASP A 164 -23.09 31.38 31.36
C ASP A 164 -23.39 30.16 32.26
N ASP A 165 -24.53 30.20 32.96
CA ASP A 165 -25.00 29.10 33.81
C ASP A 165 -25.66 28.00 32.96
N ASP A 166 -25.10 26.78 32.97
CA ASP A 166 -25.56 25.65 32.14
C ASP A 166 -27.04 25.32 32.37
N ASP A 167 -27.49 25.32 33.63
CA ASP A 167 -28.88 25.02 33.96
C ASP A 167 -29.81 26.10 33.38
N ARG A 168 -29.48 27.38 33.57
CA ARG A 168 -30.26 28.48 33.01
C ARG A 168 -30.22 28.55 31.47
N ALA A 169 -29.09 28.26 30.85
CA ALA A 169 -28.96 28.18 29.39
C ALA A 169 -29.88 27.09 28.82
N ARG A 170 -29.88 25.90 29.43
CA ARG A 170 -30.78 24.81 29.05
C ARG A 170 -32.24 25.16 29.26
N PHE A 171 -32.56 25.81 30.38
CA PHE A 171 -33.91 26.30 30.68
C PHE A 171 -34.42 27.27 29.61
N ALA A 172 -33.57 28.23 29.21
CA ALA A 172 -33.86 29.20 28.17
C ALA A 172 -34.07 28.50 26.81
N LEU A 173 -33.17 27.59 26.42
CA LEU A 173 -33.30 26.82 25.17
C LEU A 173 -34.57 25.96 25.12
N ALA A 174 -34.98 25.38 26.26
CA ALA A 174 -36.24 24.63 26.39
C ALA A 174 -37.50 25.53 26.38
N GLY A 175 -37.32 26.86 26.37
CA GLY A 175 -38.38 27.87 26.26
C GLY A 175 -38.90 28.41 27.60
N GLY A 176 -38.17 28.21 28.70
CA GLY A 176 -38.53 28.74 30.03
C GLY A 176 -38.18 30.22 30.22
N GLU A 177 -37.25 30.75 29.42
CA GLU A 177 -36.87 32.16 29.37
C GLU A 177 -36.87 32.67 27.91
N PRO A 178 -37.09 33.97 27.67
CA PRO A 178 -37.04 34.51 26.34
C PRO A 178 -35.59 34.59 25.88
N VAL A 179 -35.26 33.89 24.80
CA VAL A 179 -33.95 33.99 24.14
C VAL A 179 -34.15 34.21 22.65
N MET A 180 -33.33 35.08 22.08
CA MET A 180 -33.15 35.20 20.65
C MET A 180 -31.83 34.51 20.32
N LEU A 181 -31.91 33.34 19.71
CA LEU A 181 -30.72 32.60 19.28
C LEU A 181 -30.25 33.18 17.95
N ASP A 182 -29.05 33.74 17.94
CA ASP A 182 -28.37 34.14 16.71
C ASP A 182 -27.64 32.93 16.14
N LEU A 183 -28.40 32.02 15.53
CA LEU A 183 -27.84 30.84 14.88
C LEU A 183 -27.12 31.28 13.59
N PRO A 184 -25.90 30.78 13.34
CA PRO A 184 -25.20 31.11 12.12
C PRO A 184 -25.98 30.60 10.90
N ALA A 185 -25.99 31.39 9.83
CA ALA A 185 -26.53 30.93 8.56
C ALA A 185 -25.68 29.76 8.03
N TRP A 186 -26.30 28.60 7.85
CA TRP A 186 -25.65 27.43 7.30
C TRP A 186 -25.75 27.41 5.76
N PRO A 187 -24.77 26.80 5.07
CA PRO A 187 -24.85 26.68 3.62
C PRO A 187 -26.04 25.80 3.20
N ASP A 188 -26.57 26.07 2.01
CA ASP A 188 -27.61 25.25 1.40
C ASP A 188 -27.18 23.78 1.35
N GLY A 189 -28.06 22.88 1.83
CA GLY A 189 -27.80 21.44 1.90
C GLY A 189 -27.04 20.98 3.15
N ALA A 190 -26.83 21.84 4.14
CA ALA A 190 -26.34 21.41 5.45
C ALA A 190 -27.31 20.43 6.13
N VAL A 191 -26.76 19.42 6.78
CA VAL A 191 -27.52 18.47 7.60
C VAL A 191 -27.43 18.88 9.06
N VAL A 192 -28.57 18.98 9.75
CA VAL A 192 -28.59 19.39 11.17
C VAL A 192 -29.08 18.23 12.01
N LEU A 193 -28.18 17.67 12.81
CA LEU A 193 -28.55 16.71 13.83
C LEU A 193 -29.06 17.49 15.05
N ASN A 194 -30.38 17.54 15.23
CA ASN A 194 -31.00 18.19 16.39
C ASN A 194 -31.24 17.18 17.50
N ARG A 195 -30.24 17.01 18.39
CA ARG A 195 -30.36 16.13 19.58
C ARG A 195 -31.31 16.68 20.63
N LEU A 196 -31.63 17.97 20.53
CA LEU A 196 -32.53 18.68 21.43
C LEU A 196 -33.92 18.86 20.81
N ALA A 197 -34.33 17.97 19.88
CA ALA A 197 -35.64 18.04 19.26
C ALA A 197 -36.77 18.15 20.31
N GLY A 198 -37.63 19.15 20.17
CA GLY A 198 -38.66 19.51 21.15
C GLY A 198 -38.27 20.67 22.07
N TRP A 199 -37.02 21.13 22.03
CA TRP A 199 -36.57 22.33 22.73
C TRP A 199 -37.00 23.56 21.96
N ARG A 200 -38.01 24.24 22.50
CA ARG A 200 -38.84 25.18 21.76
C ARG A 200 -38.07 26.36 21.16
N ALA A 201 -37.10 26.91 21.89
CA ALA A 201 -36.33 28.05 21.37
C ALA A 201 -35.48 27.64 20.16
N LEU A 202 -34.97 26.40 20.16
CA LEU A 202 -34.24 25.83 19.02
C LEU A 202 -35.19 25.48 17.87
N ASP A 203 -36.30 24.81 18.15
CA ASP A 203 -37.29 24.46 17.14
C ASP A 203 -37.88 25.70 16.43
N GLU A 204 -37.95 26.85 17.13
CA GLU A 204 -38.36 28.13 16.54
C GLU A 204 -37.24 28.82 15.74
N ALA A 205 -35.98 28.69 16.18
CA ALA A 205 -34.83 29.28 15.50
C ALA A 205 -34.39 28.48 14.26
N LEU A 206 -34.68 27.18 14.22
CA LEU A 206 -34.39 26.29 13.10
C LEU A 206 -35.46 26.43 12.01
N ASP A 207 -35.07 26.94 10.84
CA ASP A 207 -35.91 26.86 9.64
C ASP A 207 -35.89 25.40 9.11
N PRO A 208 -37.04 24.70 9.03
CA PRO A 208 -37.09 23.34 8.52
C PRO A 208 -36.83 23.25 7.00
N SER A 209 -36.82 24.37 6.27
CA SER A 209 -36.57 24.36 4.83
C SER A 209 -35.08 24.11 4.53
N GLY A 210 -34.76 22.86 4.20
CA GLY A 210 -33.41 22.45 3.78
C GLY A 210 -32.60 21.69 4.84
N VAL A 211 -33.22 21.33 5.98
CA VAL A 211 -32.55 20.68 7.09
C VAL A 211 -33.04 19.25 7.31
N HIS A 212 -32.13 18.28 7.20
CA HIS A 212 -32.39 16.90 7.62
C HIS A 212 -32.21 16.77 9.13
N LEU A 213 -33.32 16.81 9.87
CA LEU A 213 -33.32 16.60 11.31
C LEU A 213 -33.10 15.10 11.59
N VAL A 214 -32.15 14.77 12.47
CA VAL A 214 -31.96 13.44 13.05
C VAL A 214 -32.07 13.57 14.57
N GLY A 215 -32.87 12.71 15.20
CA GLY A 215 -33.09 12.77 16.65
C GLY A 215 -32.53 11.55 17.36
N GLY A 216 -31.90 11.74 18.52
CA GLY A 216 -31.54 10.64 19.42
C GLY A 216 -30.21 10.81 20.19
N ASP A 217 -29.93 9.80 21.02
CA ASP A 217 -28.68 9.60 21.79
C ASP A 217 -27.51 9.06 20.92
N GLU A 218 -27.54 9.33 19.62
CA GLU A 218 -26.56 8.80 18.67
C GLU A 218 -25.13 9.31 18.97
N PRO A 219 -24.05 8.59 18.58
CA PRO A 219 -22.69 9.02 18.86
C PRO A 219 -22.36 10.42 18.31
N VAL A 220 -21.44 11.14 18.97
CA VAL A 220 -20.92 12.43 18.47
C VAL A 220 -20.27 12.22 17.12
N ILE A 221 -20.50 13.13 16.17
CA ILE A 221 -19.76 13.08 14.89
C ILE A 221 -18.31 13.43 15.15
N ASP A 222 -17.48 12.42 15.14
CA ASP A 222 -16.03 12.53 15.23
C ASP A 222 -15.35 11.68 14.14
N GLY A 223 -14.02 11.65 14.17
CA GLY A 223 -13.25 10.84 13.23
C GLY A 223 -13.54 9.33 13.36
N VAL A 224 -13.92 8.85 14.55
CA VAL A 224 -14.20 7.42 14.78
C VAL A 224 -15.52 7.03 14.12
N LEU A 225 -16.58 7.81 14.34
CA LEU A 225 -17.87 7.58 13.68
C LEU A 225 -17.74 7.68 12.17
N VAL A 226 -16.99 8.67 11.66
CA VAL A 226 -16.76 8.81 10.20
C VAL A 226 -16.04 7.58 9.63
N LEU A 227 -15.04 7.03 10.33
CA LEU A 227 -14.35 5.82 9.90
C LEU A 227 -15.26 4.58 9.94
N GLU A 228 -16.15 4.49 10.93
CA GLU A 228 -17.14 3.41 10.99
C GLU A 228 -18.14 3.50 9.84
N LEU A 229 -18.74 4.68 9.60
CA LEU A 229 -19.67 4.91 8.50
C LEU A 229 -19.01 4.79 7.13
N ALA A 230 -17.71 5.10 7.03
CA ALA A 230 -16.96 4.95 5.79
C ALA A 230 -16.92 3.49 5.30
N LYS A 231 -17.15 2.49 6.17
CA LYS A 231 -17.19 1.08 5.77
C LYS A 231 -18.28 0.78 4.73
N ASP A 232 -19.37 1.55 4.76
CA ASP A 232 -20.51 1.42 3.83
C ASP A 232 -20.33 2.29 2.58
N VAL A 233 -19.30 3.13 2.52
CA VAL A 233 -19.06 4.02 1.39
C VAL A 233 -18.38 3.24 0.24
N PRO A 234 -18.93 3.26 -0.98
CA PRO A 234 -18.32 2.56 -2.11
C PRO A 234 -17.02 3.24 -2.54
N GLN A 235 -15.95 2.45 -2.75
CA GLN A 235 -14.68 3.02 -3.22
C GLN A 235 -14.77 3.58 -4.64
N ARG A 236 -14.23 4.79 -4.83
CA ARG A 236 -14.25 5.50 -6.12
C ARG A 236 -13.37 4.84 -7.18
N HIS A 237 -12.28 4.20 -6.76
CA HIS A 237 -11.29 3.57 -7.64
C HIS A 237 -11.12 2.10 -7.27
N GLY A 238 -10.73 1.28 -8.26
CA GLY A 238 -10.29 -0.07 -7.97
C GLY A 238 -8.91 -0.05 -7.30
N CYS A 239 -8.73 -0.93 -6.32
CA CYS A 239 -7.46 -1.15 -5.63
C CYS A 239 -6.79 -2.42 -6.14
N GLY A 240 -5.46 -2.41 -6.23
CA GLY A 240 -4.71 -3.60 -6.65
C GLY A 240 -3.30 -3.66 -6.06
N LEU A 241 -2.77 -4.87 -5.98
CA LEU A 241 -1.42 -5.17 -5.54
C LEU A 241 -0.45 -5.06 -6.71
N VAL A 242 0.67 -4.39 -6.50
CA VAL A 242 1.75 -4.25 -7.48
C VAL A 242 2.62 -5.51 -7.44
N LEU A 243 2.79 -6.15 -8.61
CA LEU A 243 3.58 -7.35 -8.80
C LEU A 243 4.55 -7.18 -9.97
N ILE A 244 5.54 -8.05 -10.06
CA ILE A 244 6.45 -8.15 -11.22
C ILE A 244 6.14 -9.43 -11.98
N ASP A 245 5.83 -9.27 -13.27
CA ASP A 245 5.74 -10.38 -14.22
C ASP A 245 7.06 -10.51 -14.99
N VAL A 246 7.60 -11.72 -15.07
CA VAL A 246 8.86 -12.00 -15.76
C VAL A 246 8.58 -12.90 -16.95
N ALA A 247 8.80 -12.39 -18.16
CA ALA A 247 8.66 -13.15 -19.39
C ALA A 247 9.76 -14.20 -19.53
N ALA A 248 9.56 -15.20 -20.40
CA ALA A 248 10.53 -16.28 -20.64
C ALA A 248 11.91 -15.77 -21.11
N ASP A 249 11.97 -14.61 -21.79
CA ASP A 249 13.22 -13.96 -22.24
C ASP A 249 13.88 -13.08 -21.15
N GLY A 250 13.35 -13.14 -19.94
CA GLY A 250 13.77 -12.38 -18.77
C GLY A 250 13.29 -10.93 -18.74
N ARG A 251 12.47 -10.44 -19.69
CA ARG A 251 11.91 -9.08 -19.56
C ARG A 251 10.96 -8.99 -18.37
N THR A 252 11.10 -7.94 -17.59
CA THR A 252 10.21 -7.64 -16.47
C THR A 252 9.10 -6.69 -16.91
N ASN A 253 7.92 -6.87 -16.34
CA ASN A 253 6.82 -5.92 -16.45
C ASN A 253 6.23 -5.72 -15.06
N VAL A 254 6.09 -4.45 -14.65
CA VAL A 254 5.31 -4.13 -13.45
C VAL A 254 3.83 -4.23 -13.80
N VAL A 255 3.09 -5.05 -13.07
CA VAL A 255 1.67 -5.28 -13.28
C VAL A 255 0.89 -5.00 -12.00
N VAL A 256 -0.43 -4.78 -12.13
CA VAL A 256 -1.31 -4.58 -10.98
C VAL A 256 -2.32 -5.71 -10.94
N HIS A 257 -2.24 -6.55 -9.92
CA HIS A 257 -3.23 -7.58 -9.63
C HIS A 257 -4.43 -6.95 -8.91
N PRO A 258 -5.66 -7.10 -9.41
CA PRO A 258 -6.84 -6.52 -8.77
C PRO A 258 -7.06 -7.14 -7.39
N LEU A 259 -7.38 -6.32 -6.39
CA LEU A 259 -7.78 -6.77 -5.05
C LEU A 259 -9.27 -6.51 -4.83
N PHE A 260 -9.68 -5.25 -4.95
CA PHE A 260 -11.05 -4.82 -4.72
C PHE A 260 -11.51 -3.95 -5.89
N PRO A 261 -12.64 -4.27 -6.55
CA PRO A 261 -13.12 -3.52 -7.70
C PRO A 261 -13.72 -2.17 -7.30
N GLN A 262 -13.73 -1.21 -8.23
CA GLN A 262 -14.47 0.04 -8.04
C GLN A 262 -15.92 -0.23 -7.61
N GLY A 263 -16.43 0.54 -6.66
CA GLY A 263 -17.78 0.37 -6.10
C GLY A 263 -17.88 -0.60 -4.93
N ALA A 264 -16.83 -1.37 -4.62
CA ALA A 264 -16.83 -2.23 -3.43
C ALA A 264 -16.87 -1.41 -2.12
N THR A 265 -17.59 -1.93 -1.13
CA THR A 265 -17.69 -1.41 0.24
C THR A 265 -16.89 -2.33 1.17
N ALA A 266 -16.41 -1.81 2.30
CA ALA A 266 -15.73 -2.65 3.30
C ALA A 266 -16.72 -3.61 3.98
N ALA A 267 -17.98 -3.17 4.17
CA ALA A 267 -19.03 -3.98 4.80
C ALA A 267 -19.36 -5.27 4.02
N ASP A 268 -19.33 -5.23 2.68
CA ASP A 268 -19.72 -6.37 1.83
C ASP A 268 -18.51 -7.14 1.25
N SER A 269 -17.29 -6.62 1.43
CA SER A 269 -16.09 -7.24 0.85
C SER A 269 -15.55 -8.35 1.73
N GLN A 270 -15.26 -9.50 1.11
CA GLN A 270 -14.46 -10.56 1.73
C GLN A 270 -12.97 -10.22 1.63
N ASP A 271 -12.15 -10.83 2.49
CA ASP A 271 -10.70 -10.72 2.40
C ASP A 271 -10.20 -11.26 1.03
N ALA A 272 -9.40 -10.46 0.33
CA ALA A 272 -8.80 -10.85 -0.94
C ALA A 272 -7.49 -11.62 -0.68
N VAL A 273 -7.36 -12.82 -1.24
CA VAL A 273 -6.13 -13.62 -1.13
C VAL A 273 -5.43 -13.66 -2.48
N VAL A 274 -4.19 -13.20 -2.53
CA VAL A 274 -3.34 -13.24 -3.73
C VAL A 274 -2.18 -14.19 -3.48
N ARG A 275 -1.96 -15.11 -4.42
CA ARG A 275 -0.74 -15.91 -4.44
C ARG A 275 0.35 -15.14 -5.16
N VAL A 276 1.47 -14.97 -4.49
CA VAL A 276 2.64 -14.28 -5.01
C VAL A 276 3.86 -15.16 -4.83
N ALA A 277 4.89 -14.97 -5.65
CA ALA A 277 6.16 -15.67 -5.45
C ALA A 277 7.22 -14.71 -4.92
N ALA A 278 7.97 -15.16 -3.92
CA ALA A 278 9.09 -14.40 -3.40
C ALA A 278 10.27 -14.45 -4.40
N PRO A 279 10.93 -13.31 -4.67
CA PRO A 279 12.20 -13.34 -5.38
C PRO A 279 13.24 -14.19 -4.61
N PRO A 280 14.23 -14.78 -5.31
CA PRO A 280 15.37 -15.52 -4.73
C PRO A 280 16.38 -14.58 -4.06
N GLN A 281 15.91 -13.79 -3.10
CA GLN A 281 16.71 -12.80 -2.39
C GLN A 281 16.25 -12.78 -0.92
N ASP A 282 17.17 -12.56 0.01
CA ASP A 282 16.85 -12.58 1.44
C ASP A 282 16.32 -11.21 1.94
N GLU A 283 16.33 -10.18 1.08
CA GLU A 283 15.80 -8.86 1.43
C GLU A 283 14.26 -8.84 1.50
N PRO A 284 13.68 -8.11 2.48
CA PRO A 284 12.24 -7.90 2.56
C PRO A 284 11.68 -7.34 1.25
N VAL A 285 10.52 -7.86 0.83
CA VAL A 285 9.82 -7.36 -0.35
C VAL A 285 8.78 -6.31 0.03
N LEU A 286 8.56 -5.36 -0.87
CA LEU A 286 7.56 -4.32 -0.75
C LEU A 286 6.20 -4.83 -1.27
N LEU A 287 5.20 -4.82 -0.40
CA LEU A 287 3.79 -4.93 -0.79
C LEU A 287 3.24 -3.52 -0.98
N ALA A 288 3.02 -3.13 -2.25
CA ALA A 288 2.41 -1.85 -2.58
C ALA A 288 0.98 -2.06 -3.11
N VAL A 289 0.01 -1.52 -2.37
CA VAL A 289 -1.38 -1.43 -2.81
C VAL A 289 -1.61 -0.06 -3.43
N VAL A 290 -2.16 -0.02 -4.64
CA VAL A 290 -2.36 1.20 -5.42
C VAL A 290 -3.81 1.34 -5.86
N ALA A 291 -4.29 2.59 -5.95
CA ALA A 291 -5.58 2.92 -6.55
C ALA A 291 -5.43 3.58 -7.92
N GLY A 292 -6.36 3.26 -8.81
CA GLY A 292 -6.48 3.94 -10.09
C GLY A 292 -7.64 3.41 -10.93
N SER A 293 -7.95 4.12 -12.00
CA SER A 293 -8.89 3.63 -13.02
C SER A 293 -8.33 2.40 -13.73
N ALA A 294 -9.21 1.56 -14.26
CA ALA A 294 -8.81 0.44 -15.12
C ALA A 294 -7.97 0.94 -16.30
N GLY A 295 -6.89 0.22 -16.64
CA GLY A 295 -5.97 0.60 -17.71
C GLY A 295 -4.92 1.66 -17.33
N THR A 296 -5.00 2.31 -16.17
CA THR A 296 -3.93 3.20 -15.71
C THR A 296 -2.66 2.39 -15.43
N PRO A 297 -1.50 2.75 -16.02
CA PRO A 297 -0.26 2.03 -15.80
C PRO A 297 0.21 2.18 -14.34
N PRO A 298 0.94 1.19 -13.77
CA PRO A 298 1.29 1.16 -12.35
C PRO A 298 1.92 2.47 -11.85
N TRP A 299 2.91 3.03 -12.55
CA TRP A 299 3.62 4.25 -12.15
C TRP A 299 2.79 5.54 -12.14
N ARG A 300 1.56 5.51 -12.69
CA ARG A 300 0.60 6.63 -12.63
C ARG A 300 -0.51 6.40 -11.60
N ARG A 301 -0.51 5.26 -10.91
CA ARG A 301 -1.46 4.97 -9.85
C ARG A 301 -0.98 5.59 -8.53
N THR A 302 -1.94 5.92 -7.68
CA THR A 302 -1.64 6.52 -6.37
C THR A 302 -1.42 5.40 -5.36
N PRO A 303 -0.28 5.38 -4.63
CA PRO A 303 -0.06 4.42 -3.57
C PRO A 303 -1.03 4.67 -2.42
N ILE A 304 -1.72 3.62 -1.99
CA ILE A 304 -2.67 3.62 -0.87
C ILE A 304 -1.98 3.15 0.41
N SER A 305 -1.16 2.12 0.29
CA SER A 305 -0.42 1.48 1.38
C SER A 305 0.86 0.86 0.81
N THR A 306 1.95 0.98 1.55
CA THR A 306 3.26 0.41 1.23
C THR A 306 3.85 -0.19 2.50
N THR A 307 4.01 -1.51 2.53
CA THR A 307 4.58 -2.23 3.67
C THR A 307 5.66 -3.20 3.19
N THR A 308 6.64 -3.49 4.05
CA THR A 308 7.65 -4.53 3.79
C THR A 308 7.26 -5.82 4.48
N VAL A 309 7.61 -6.94 3.86
CA VAL A 309 7.33 -8.28 4.35
C VAL A 309 8.52 -9.20 4.09
N GLU A 310 8.83 -10.05 5.06
CA GLU A 310 9.77 -11.15 4.87
C GLU A 310 9.02 -12.35 4.28
N LEU A 311 9.39 -12.74 3.07
CA LEU A 311 8.87 -13.93 2.42
C LEU A 311 10.01 -14.93 2.23
N ALA A 312 9.76 -16.21 2.51
CA ALA A 312 10.75 -17.25 2.24
C ALA A 312 11.11 -17.24 0.74
N PRO A 313 12.40 -17.05 0.38
CA PRO A 313 12.83 -16.92 -1.01
C PRO A 313 12.42 -18.13 -1.86
N ASP A 314 12.15 -17.91 -3.14
CA ASP A 314 11.80 -18.96 -4.12
C ASP A 314 10.55 -19.79 -3.77
N GLN A 315 9.68 -19.28 -2.88
CA GLN A 315 8.42 -19.93 -2.53
C GLN A 315 7.21 -19.10 -2.95
N GLU A 316 6.09 -19.79 -3.17
CA GLU A 316 4.79 -19.15 -3.30
C GLU A 316 4.19 -18.90 -1.91
N HIS A 317 3.67 -17.70 -1.72
CA HIS A 317 3.05 -17.23 -0.50
C HIS A 317 1.63 -16.77 -0.79
N ALA A 318 0.71 -17.04 0.13
CA ALA A 318 -0.62 -16.46 0.11
C ALA A 318 -0.61 -15.18 0.94
N VAL A 319 -0.91 -14.05 0.32
CA VAL A 319 -1.02 -12.75 0.99
C VAL A 319 -2.49 -12.36 1.05
N ARG A 320 -2.99 -12.07 2.25
CA ARG A 320 -4.40 -11.73 2.50
C ARG A 320 -4.54 -10.23 2.77
N PHE A 321 -5.50 -9.62 2.09
CA PHE A 321 -5.81 -8.20 2.18
C PHE A 321 -7.25 -8.00 2.63
N ARG A 322 -7.49 -6.97 3.43
CA ARG A 322 -8.84 -6.56 3.86
C ARG A 322 -9.10 -5.12 3.48
N LEU A 323 -10.28 -4.87 2.91
CA LEU A 323 -10.80 -3.52 2.72
C LEU A 323 -11.43 -3.06 4.03
N THR A 324 -10.90 -2.02 4.65
CA THR A 324 -11.43 -1.47 5.92
C THR A 324 -12.15 -0.14 5.73
N GLY A 325 -12.11 0.42 4.52
CA GLY A 325 -12.82 1.61 4.09
C GLY A 325 -12.48 1.96 2.63
N PRO A 326 -13.02 3.06 2.09
CA PRO A 326 -12.77 3.47 0.71
C PRO A 326 -11.28 3.69 0.49
N CYS A 327 -10.66 2.93 -0.42
CA CYS A 327 -9.22 3.00 -0.66
C CYS A 327 -8.35 2.84 0.60
N THR A 328 -8.82 2.12 1.63
CA THR A 328 -8.06 1.77 2.84
C THR A 328 -7.95 0.25 2.89
N VAL A 329 -6.74 -0.26 2.63
CA VAL A 329 -6.47 -1.69 2.54
C VAL A 329 -5.41 -2.07 3.57
N GLU A 330 -5.75 -3.05 4.39
CA GLU A 330 -4.88 -3.66 5.39
C GLU A 330 -4.32 -4.98 4.85
N VAL A 331 -3.03 -5.26 5.13
CA VAL A 331 -2.46 -6.59 4.92
C VAL A 331 -2.71 -7.40 6.19
N VAL A 332 -3.55 -8.43 6.09
CA VAL A 332 -3.96 -9.27 7.23
C VAL A 332 -2.93 -10.36 7.49
N GLU A 333 -2.40 -10.96 6.43
CA GLU A 333 -1.38 -12.00 6.49
C GLU A 333 -0.46 -11.90 5.26
N PRO A 334 0.86 -12.10 5.41
CA PRO A 334 1.60 -12.24 6.68
C PRO A 334 1.77 -10.90 7.41
N ASP A 335 2.45 -10.91 8.56
CA ASP A 335 2.80 -9.68 9.28
C ASP A 335 3.70 -8.77 8.42
N THR A 336 3.49 -7.46 8.51
CA THR A 336 4.22 -6.49 7.71
C THR A 336 4.64 -5.28 8.52
N GLU A 337 5.67 -4.58 8.06
CA GLU A 337 6.13 -3.33 8.65
C GLU A 337 5.86 -2.14 7.70
N PRO A 338 5.53 -0.94 8.23
CA PRO A 338 5.38 0.25 7.39
C PRO A 338 6.67 0.56 6.63
N ALA A 339 6.59 0.69 5.30
CA ALA A 339 7.75 0.97 4.48
C ALA A 339 7.94 2.49 4.29
N PRO A 340 9.13 3.06 4.55
CA PRO A 340 9.41 4.48 4.33
C PRO A 340 9.68 4.85 2.86
N ALA A 341 9.73 3.87 1.95
CA ALA A 341 10.18 4.07 0.57
C ALA A 341 9.22 4.94 -0.26
N ALA A 342 9.78 5.92 -0.99
CA ALA A 342 9.03 6.69 -1.96
C ALA A 342 8.62 5.78 -3.14
N TRP A 343 7.31 5.62 -3.33
CA TRP A 343 6.68 4.81 -4.38
C TRP A 343 7.34 4.87 -5.77
N SER A 344 7.69 6.09 -6.24
CA SER A 344 8.37 6.26 -7.54
C SER A 344 9.76 5.61 -7.56
N GLY A 345 10.52 5.77 -6.49
CA GLY A 345 11.86 5.18 -6.37
C GLY A 345 11.84 3.66 -6.35
N ALA A 346 10.78 3.04 -5.80
CA ALA A 346 10.63 1.58 -5.81
C ALA A 346 10.33 1.03 -7.20
N ILE A 347 9.53 1.73 -8.02
CA ILE A 347 9.29 1.31 -9.42
C ILE A 347 10.55 1.45 -10.25
N ASP A 348 11.30 2.55 -10.08
CA ASP A 348 12.53 2.82 -10.85
C ASP A 348 13.65 1.80 -10.54
N GLN A 349 13.56 1.09 -9.41
CA GLN A 349 14.48 0.01 -9.04
C GLN A 349 14.19 -1.31 -9.77
N VAL A 350 13.03 -1.47 -10.42
CA VAL A 350 12.72 -2.69 -11.16
C VAL A 350 13.60 -2.74 -12.42
N PRO A 351 14.54 -3.70 -12.54
CA PRO A 351 15.41 -3.79 -13.70
C PRO A 351 14.58 -4.15 -14.94
N PRO A 352 14.89 -3.66 -16.15
CA PRO A 352 14.14 -3.98 -17.37
C PRO A 352 14.23 -5.46 -17.78
N ARG A 353 15.22 -6.17 -17.25
CA ARG A 353 15.35 -7.63 -17.37
C ARG A 353 15.76 -8.23 -16.03
N TYR A 354 15.14 -9.35 -15.70
CA TYR A 354 15.41 -10.16 -14.54
C TYR A 354 15.60 -11.60 -14.99
N ARG A 355 16.72 -12.22 -14.62
CA ARG A 355 16.94 -13.65 -14.76
C ARG A 355 17.11 -14.20 -13.36
N ARG A 356 16.36 -15.26 -13.04
CA ARG A 356 16.58 -16.02 -11.80
C ARG A 356 18.04 -16.43 -11.78
N HIS A 357 18.72 -16.18 -10.67
CA HIS A 357 20.01 -16.79 -10.43
C HIS A 357 19.77 -18.27 -10.14
N ASP A 358 19.53 -19.04 -11.20
CA ASP A 358 19.58 -20.49 -11.09
C ASP A 358 21.00 -20.80 -10.62
N SER A 359 21.10 -21.50 -9.50
CA SER A 359 22.35 -22.04 -9.00
C SER A 359 22.99 -22.99 -10.03
N ALA A 360 22.24 -23.48 -11.03
CA ALA A 360 22.82 -24.25 -12.11
C ALA A 360 23.83 -23.45 -12.95
N ALA A 361 25.01 -24.03 -13.18
CA ALA A 361 26.02 -23.51 -14.09
C ALA A 361 26.61 -24.61 -14.98
N ASP A 362 27.02 -24.27 -16.19
CA ASP A 362 27.81 -25.11 -17.07
C ASP A 362 29.22 -24.53 -17.18
N LEU A 363 30.22 -25.34 -16.83
CA LEU A 363 31.63 -24.99 -16.94
C LEU A 363 32.32 -25.91 -17.93
N VAL A 364 33.02 -25.33 -18.89
CA VAL A 364 33.97 -26.05 -19.75
C VAL A 364 35.38 -25.63 -19.38
N VAL A 365 36.25 -26.59 -19.08
CA VAL A 365 37.67 -26.35 -18.85
C VAL A 365 38.48 -26.91 -20.02
N ALA A 366 39.00 -26.03 -20.85
CA ALA A 366 39.88 -26.38 -21.96
C ALA A 366 41.35 -26.30 -21.52
N VAL A 367 42.09 -27.41 -21.54
CA VAL A 367 43.47 -27.51 -21.02
C VAL A 367 44.43 -27.93 -22.11
N GLU A 368 45.48 -27.12 -22.33
CA GLU A 368 46.58 -27.49 -23.21
C GLU A 368 47.45 -28.59 -22.58
N LEU A 369 47.65 -29.70 -23.29
CA LEU A 369 48.46 -30.85 -22.87
C LEU A 369 49.95 -30.70 -23.18
N GLY A 370 50.32 -29.75 -24.05
CA GLY A 370 51.69 -29.57 -24.53
C GLY A 370 52.55 -28.73 -23.60
N GLY A 371 53.81 -29.13 -23.45
CA GLY A 371 54.87 -28.31 -22.85
C GLY A 371 55.07 -28.52 -21.34
N SER A 372 56.14 -27.91 -20.81
CA SER A 372 56.59 -28.13 -19.42
C SER A 372 55.64 -27.59 -18.35
N ALA A 373 54.70 -26.72 -18.71
CA ALA A 373 53.74 -26.14 -17.78
C ALA A 373 52.45 -26.96 -17.61
N PHE A 374 52.31 -28.11 -18.29
CA PHE A 374 51.10 -28.95 -18.22
C PHE A 374 50.66 -29.25 -16.79
N THR A 375 51.57 -29.71 -15.92
CA THR A 375 51.25 -30.06 -14.53
C THR A 375 50.61 -28.89 -13.78
N ARG A 376 51.11 -27.67 -13.96
CA ARG A 376 50.54 -26.47 -13.34
C ARG A 376 49.13 -26.18 -13.85
N ARG A 377 48.87 -26.33 -15.15
CA ARG A 377 47.53 -26.13 -15.71
C ARG A 377 46.54 -27.16 -15.19
N GLN A 378 46.98 -28.41 -15.08
CA GLN A 378 46.20 -29.49 -14.51
C GLN A 378 45.86 -29.21 -13.04
N GLU A 379 46.86 -28.83 -12.23
CA GLU A 379 46.66 -28.43 -10.83
C GLU A 379 45.69 -27.25 -10.69
N LEU A 380 45.80 -26.23 -11.54
CA LEU A 380 44.89 -25.08 -11.53
C LEU A 380 43.46 -25.46 -11.95
N ALA A 381 43.31 -26.35 -12.94
CA ALA A 381 42.00 -26.86 -13.36
C ALA A 381 41.32 -27.67 -12.26
N LEU A 382 42.08 -28.55 -11.59
CA LEU A 382 41.58 -29.33 -10.45
C LEU A 382 41.20 -28.41 -9.28
N ALA A 383 42.06 -27.46 -8.93
CA ALA A 383 41.78 -26.51 -7.87
C ALA A 383 40.56 -25.62 -8.18
N LEU A 384 40.33 -25.25 -9.44
CA LEU A 384 39.11 -24.55 -9.87
C LEU A 384 37.86 -25.39 -9.61
N ILE A 385 37.87 -26.68 -9.94
CA ILE A 385 36.76 -27.60 -9.66
C ILE A 385 36.55 -27.72 -8.14
N ASP A 386 37.62 -27.84 -7.36
CA ASP A 386 37.56 -27.91 -5.89
C ASP A 386 36.99 -26.62 -5.27
N SER A 387 37.26 -25.47 -5.86
CA SER A 387 36.64 -24.19 -5.45
C SER A 387 35.14 -24.17 -5.71
N ILE A 388 34.66 -24.80 -6.79
CA ILE A 388 33.22 -24.91 -7.07
C ILE A 388 32.55 -25.84 -6.06
N GLU A 389 33.14 -27.01 -5.80
CA GLU A 389 32.59 -27.96 -4.83
C GLU A 389 32.47 -27.37 -3.41
N ARG A 390 33.41 -26.52 -3.00
CA ARG A 390 33.40 -25.86 -1.69
C ARG A 390 32.57 -24.57 -1.64
N GLY A 391 32.56 -23.80 -2.72
CA GLY A 391 32.11 -22.40 -2.71
C GLY A 391 30.78 -22.14 -3.41
N HIS A 392 30.30 -23.05 -4.24
CA HIS A 392 29.04 -22.88 -4.96
C HIS A 392 27.85 -23.28 -4.06
N PRO A 393 26.72 -22.53 -4.02
CA PRO A 393 25.60 -22.81 -3.12
C PRO A 393 24.89 -24.14 -3.39
N ALA A 394 24.91 -24.62 -4.63
CA ALA A 394 24.38 -25.94 -5.01
C ALA A 394 25.35 -26.68 -5.95
N PRO A 395 26.47 -27.24 -5.45
CA PRO A 395 27.54 -27.77 -6.31
C PRO A 395 27.06 -28.86 -7.30
N ALA A 396 26.09 -29.67 -6.88
CA ALA A 396 25.49 -30.71 -7.73
C ALA A 396 24.75 -30.18 -8.98
N SER A 397 24.38 -28.90 -8.99
CA SER A 397 23.72 -28.25 -10.13
C SER A 397 24.71 -27.76 -11.20
N VAL A 398 26.01 -27.76 -10.87
CA VAL A 398 27.10 -27.39 -11.79
C VAL A 398 27.51 -28.60 -12.62
N ARG A 399 27.45 -28.48 -13.95
CA ARG A 399 27.98 -29.49 -14.86
C ARG A 399 29.33 -29.04 -15.37
N VAL A 400 30.30 -29.94 -15.35
CA VAL A 400 31.66 -29.67 -15.83
C VAL A 400 31.97 -30.55 -17.02
N ALA A 401 32.47 -29.95 -18.09
CA ALA A 401 33.08 -30.63 -19.23
C ALA A 401 34.57 -30.27 -19.31
N VAL A 402 35.39 -31.18 -19.83
CA VAL A 402 36.84 -30.98 -19.95
C VAL A 402 37.26 -31.24 -21.39
N LEU A 403 38.00 -30.29 -21.96
CA LEU A 403 38.55 -30.37 -23.31
C LEU A 403 40.07 -30.33 -23.23
N ALA A 404 40.74 -31.46 -23.45
CA ALA A 404 42.19 -31.53 -23.43
C ALA A 404 42.74 -31.44 -24.85
N TYR A 405 43.53 -30.40 -25.18
CA TYR A 405 44.02 -30.15 -26.53
C TYR A 405 45.55 -30.15 -26.61
N SER A 406 46.13 -30.65 -27.71
CA SER A 406 47.59 -30.85 -27.83
C SER A 406 48.23 -30.19 -29.06
N ASP A 407 48.57 -30.95 -30.10
CA ASP A 407 49.23 -30.50 -31.32
C ASP A 407 48.59 -31.19 -32.53
N HIS A 408 48.59 -30.53 -33.68
CA HIS A 408 48.19 -31.13 -34.94
C HIS A 408 49.23 -32.17 -35.39
N LYS A 409 48.88 -33.46 -35.33
CA LYS A 409 49.69 -34.55 -35.92
C LYS A 409 49.28 -34.79 -37.37
N GLY A 410 49.76 -33.95 -38.28
CA GLY A 410 49.46 -34.09 -39.72
C GLY A 410 47.96 -34.09 -40.01
N ARG A 411 47.49 -34.91 -40.97
CA ARG A 411 46.08 -34.98 -41.40
C ARG A 411 45.16 -35.83 -40.49
N MET A 412 45.56 -36.16 -39.26
CA MET A 412 44.74 -36.99 -38.37
C MET A 412 44.01 -36.14 -37.30
N PRO A 413 42.73 -35.79 -37.49
CA PRO A 413 41.98 -34.88 -36.61
C PRO A 413 41.74 -35.42 -35.19
N GLN A 414 41.73 -36.74 -34.99
CA GLN A 414 41.29 -37.36 -33.72
C GLN A 414 42.35 -37.41 -32.61
N GLN A 415 43.62 -37.08 -32.87
CA GLN A 415 44.67 -37.10 -31.84
C GLN A 415 44.92 -35.74 -31.18
N VAL A 416 44.18 -34.72 -31.63
CA VAL A 416 44.40 -33.33 -31.22
C VAL A 416 43.64 -33.00 -29.93
N LEU A 417 42.50 -33.67 -29.70
CA LEU A 417 41.55 -33.35 -28.64
C LEU A 417 41.05 -34.62 -27.91
N ALA A 418 41.07 -34.62 -26.59
CA ALA A 418 40.31 -35.55 -25.76
C ALA A 418 39.16 -34.80 -25.06
N VAL A 419 37.94 -35.33 -25.14
CA VAL A 419 36.73 -34.66 -24.67
C VAL A 419 36.05 -35.47 -23.60
N ARG A 420 35.74 -34.81 -22.48
CA ARG A 420 34.76 -35.25 -21.51
C ARG A 420 33.56 -34.32 -21.60
N GLU A 421 32.42 -34.86 -22.01
CA GLU A 421 31.15 -34.12 -22.06
C GLU A 421 30.68 -33.70 -20.66
N PHE A 422 29.67 -32.83 -20.61
CA PHE A 422 29.11 -32.31 -19.36
C PHE A 422 28.68 -33.43 -18.41
N GLY A 423 29.21 -33.40 -17.19
CA GLY A 423 28.83 -34.31 -16.11
C GLY A 423 29.08 -33.71 -14.73
N ALA A 424 29.04 -34.55 -13.69
CA ALA A 424 29.36 -34.14 -12.33
C ALA A 424 30.84 -33.70 -12.21
N ALA A 425 31.10 -32.76 -11.29
CA ALA A 425 32.43 -32.23 -10.99
C ALA A 425 33.46 -33.34 -10.70
N ALA A 426 33.11 -34.33 -9.88
CA ALA A 426 33.95 -35.49 -9.58
C ALA A 426 34.42 -36.24 -10.84
N ALA A 427 33.55 -36.43 -11.84
CA ALA A 427 33.93 -37.13 -13.06
C ALA A 427 34.83 -36.30 -13.97
N ALA A 428 34.70 -34.96 -13.94
CA ALA A 428 35.62 -34.06 -14.61
C ALA A 428 36.99 -34.05 -13.92
N ARG A 429 37.01 -34.14 -12.58
CA ARG A 429 38.23 -34.29 -11.76
C ARG A 429 38.99 -35.57 -12.12
N ASP A 430 38.31 -36.73 -12.09
CA ASP A 430 38.91 -38.02 -12.43
C ASP A 430 39.50 -38.02 -13.85
N PHE A 431 38.78 -37.39 -14.80
CA PHE A 431 39.26 -37.23 -16.17
C PHE A 431 40.52 -36.36 -16.23
N LEU A 432 40.54 -35.22 -15.53
CA LEU A 432 41.71 -34.33 -15.44
C LEU A 432 42.91 -35.04 -14.82
N ASP A 433 42.75 -35.77 -13.72
CA ASP A 433 43.82 -36.54 -13.06
C ASP A 433 44.42 -37.63 -13.98
N GLY A 434 43.59 -38.18 -14.88
CA GLY A 434 44.00 -39.16 -15.89
C GLY A 434 44.82 -38.58 -17.04
N LEU A 435 44.82 -37.26 -17.25
CA LEU A 435 45.54 -36.64 -18.37
C LEU A 435 47.05 -36.74 -18.19
N ARG A 436 47.78 -36.76 -19.32
CA ARG A 436 49.24 -36.81 -19.37
C ARG A 436 49.76 -35.76 -20.32
N ALA A 437 50.92 -35.19 -19.99
CA ALA A 437 51.60 -34.25 -20.87
C ALA A 437 51.91 -34.91 -22.22
N THR A 438 51.82 -34.12 -23.28
CA THR A 438 52.16 -34.56 -24.65
C THR A 438 53.38 -33.79 -25.15
N PRO A 439 54.21 -34.39 -26.03
CA PRO A 439 55.30 -33.68 -26.67
C PRO A 439 54.77 -32.51 -27.50
N VAL A 440 55.42 -31.34 -27.38
CA VAL A 440 55.14 -30.17 -28.22
C VAL A 440 55.70 -30.41 -29.61
N LEU A 441 54.83 -30.38 -30.63
CA LEU A 441 55.24 -30.53 -32.03
C LEU A 441 55.43 -29.18 -32.72
N ASP A 442 54.48 -28.24 -32.56
CA ASP A 442 54.68 -26.86 -33.00
C ASP A 442 54.80 -25.92 -31.78
N PRO A 443 55.99 -25.37 -31.49
CA PRO A 443 56.17 -24.46 -30.36
C PRO A 443 55.47 -23.10 -30.55
N ARG A 444 54.99 -22.77 -31.77
CA ARG A 444 54.47 -21.44 -32.11
C ARG A 444 52.95 -21.32 -31.96
N ALA A 445 52.22 -22.43 -32.01
CA ALA A 445 50.76 -22.44 -31.94
C ALA A 445 50.24 -23.73 -31.29
N ALA A 446 49.02 -23.67 -30.77
CA ALA A 446 48.26 -24.80 -30.27
C ALA A 446 46.86 -24.80 -30.93
N PRO A 447 46.20 -25.96 -31.04
CA PRO A 447 44.90 -26.13 -31.68
C PRO A 447 43.74 -25.59 -30.81
N VAL A 448 43.87 -24.35 -30.34
CA VAL A 448 42.85 -23.67 -29.53
C VAL A 448 41.57 -23.52 -30.33
N GLU A 449 41.67 -23.32 -31.65
CA GLU A 449 40.53 -23.29 -32.56
C GLU A 449 39.66 -24.56 -32.50
N ASP A 450 40.27 -25.74 -32.34
CA ASP A 450 39.54 -27.00 -32.22
C ASP A 450 38.87 -27.13 -30.85
N ALA A 451 39.55 -26.69 -29.79
CA ALA A 451 38.97 -26.65 -28.45
C ALA A 451 37.76 -25.70 -28.40
N LEU A 452 37.83 -24.54 -29.06
CA LEU A 452 36.70 -23.61 -29.20
C LEU A 452 35.56 -24.22 -30.02
N TRP A 453 35.87 -24.94 -31.11
CA TRP A 453 34.86 -25.61 -31.91
C TRP A 453 34.14 -26.71 -31.12
N ALA A 454 34.89 -27.51 -30.38
CA ALA A 454 34.33 -28.53 -29.50
C ALA A 454 33.47 -27.90 -28.39
N ALA A 455 33.96 -26.84 -27.74
CA ALA A 455 33.18 -26.10 -26.75
C ALA A 455 31.87 -25.56 -27.33
N ALA A 456 31.89 -24.98 -28.53
CA ALA A 456 30.70 -24.48 -29.22
C ALA A 456 29.73 -25.58 -29.69
N SER A 457 30.17 -26.85 -29.66
CA SER A 457 29.37 -28.01 -30.06
C SER A 457 28.82 -28.80 -28.87
N LEU A 458 29.18 -28.46 -27.64
CA LEU A 458 28.65 -29.10 -26.43
C LEU A 458 27.17 -28.74 -26.18
N PRO A 459 26.40 -29.62 -25.52
CA PRO A 459 24.98 -29.38 -25.20
C PRO A 459 24.81 -28.47 -23.98
N TRP A 460 25.07 -27.18 -24.15
CA TRP A 460 24.89 -26.15 -23.11
C TRP A 460 23.42 -26.02 -22.68
N ARG A 461 23.15 -25.98 -21.36
CA ARG A 461 21.85 -25.60 -20.78
C ARG A 461 21.64 -24.09 -20.90
N SER A 462 20.40 -23.62 -20.86
CA SER A 462 20.07 -22.18 -20.76
C SER A 462 20.30 -21.61 -19.35
N VAL A 463 21.49 -21.83 -18.79
CA VAL A 463 21.93 -21.39 -17.46
C VAL A 463 23.21 -20.55 -17.58
N ALA A 464 23.91 -20.22 -16.49
CA ALA A 464 25.22 -19.58 -16.58
C ALA A 464 26.21 -20.50 -17.34
N ARG A 465 26.78 -20.02 -18.46
CA ARG A 465 27.69 -20.78 -19.32
C ARG A 465 29.09 -20.16 -19.27
N THR A 466 30.08 -20.94 -18.88
CA THR A 466 31.46 -20.46 -18.84
C THR A 466 32.43 -21.41 -19.53
N LEU A 467 33.32 -20.85 -20.34
CA LEU A 467 34.50 -21.51 -20.89
C LEU A 467 35.77 -20.93 -20.26
N VAL A 468 36.56 -21.78 -19.61
CA VAL A 468 37.91 -21.45 -19.12
C VAL A 468 38.93 -22.11 -20.04
N VAL A 469 39.81 -21.33 -20.66
CA VAL A 469 40.89 -21.81 -21.54
C VAL A 469 42.23 -21.65 -20.83
N LEU A 470 42.94 -22.74 -20.60
CA LEU A 470 44.26 -22.80 -19.99
C LEU A 470 45.31 -23.19 -21.04
N GLY A 471 46.34 -22.37 -21.26
CA GLY A 471 47.40 -22.67 -22.22
C GLY A 471 48.53 -21.65 -22.27
N SER A 472 49.54 -21.91 -23.12
CA SER A 472 50.70 -21.03 -23.33
C SER A 472 50.89 -20.61 -24.79
N ARG A 473 50.38 -21.42 -25.74
CA ARG A 473 50.50 -21.16 -27.18
C ARG A 473 49.20 -20.56 -27.74
N PRO A 474 49.27 -19.58 -28.66
CA PRO A 474 48.08 -19.02 -29.28
C PRO A 474 47.41 -20.03 -30.25
N PRO A 475 46.16 -19.78 -30.69
CA PRO A 475 45.56 -20.51 -31.81
C PRO A 475 46.44 -20.47 -33.07
N HIS A 476 46.25 -21.44 -33.96
CA HIS A 476 46.88 -21.38 -35.28
C HIS A 476 46.37 -20.16 -36.08
N PRO A 477 47.20 -19.58 -36.96
CA PRO A 477 46.72 -18.62 -37.95
C PRO A 477 45.58 -19.24 -38.77
N VAL A 478 44.64 -18.41 -39.21
CA VAL A 478 43.39 -18.84 -39.87
C VAL A 478 43.65 -19.75 -41.08
N GLU A 479 44.70 -19.49 -41.85
CA GLU A 479 45.04 -20.26 -43.06
C GLU A 479 45.72 -21.61 -42.76
N HIS A 480 46.08 -21.86 -41.51
CA HIS A 480 46.96 -22.97 -41.10
C HIS A 480 46.25 -24.02 -40.24
N CYS A 481 44.98 -23.84 -39.89
CA CYS A 481 44.20 -24.88 -39.21
C CYS A 481 43.85 -26.01 -40.20
N PRO A 482 44.31 -27.26 -39.98
CA PRO A 482 44.01 -28.38 -40.86
C PRO A 482 42.52 -28.76 -40.89
N ASN A 483 41.76 -28.38 -39.86
CA ASN A 483 40.31 -28.62 -39.76
C ASN A 483 39.47 -27.45 -40.32
N GLY A 484 40.12 -26.38 -40.80
CA GLY A 484 39.43 -25.20 -41.34
C GLY A 484 38.69 -24.36 -40.29
N HIS A 485 38.92 -24.61 -39.00
CA HIS A 485 38.31 -23.85 -37.92
C HIS A 485 38.93 -22.46 -37.79
N ARG A 486 38.06 -21.45 -37.75
CA ARG A 486 38.44 -20.05 -37.54
C ARG A 486 38.16 -19.66 -36.09
N TRP A 487 39.21 -19.49 -35.29
CA TRP A 487 39.05 -19.21 -33.85
C TRP A 487 38.28 -17.92 -33.57
N ASP A 488 38.42 -16.89 -34.41
CA ASP A 488 37.74 -15.60 -34.25
C ASP A 488 36.22 -15.70 -34.49
N ASP A 489 35.81 -16.50 -35.48
CA ASP A 489 34.39 -16.81 -35.71
C ASP A 489 33.79 -17.61 -34.56
N LEU A 490 34.54 -18.55 -34.00
CA LEU A 490 34.10 -19.38 -32.87
C LEU A 490 33.95 -18.57 -31.58
N VAL A 491 34.87 -17.63 -31.32
CA VAL A 491 34.72 -16.63 -30.25
C VAL A 491 33.42 -15.83 -30.46
N ARG A 492 33.20 -15.24 -31.64
CA ARG A 492 31.95 -14.51 -31.92
C ARG A 492 30.69 -15.36 -31.77
N ARG A 493 30.76 -16.67 -32.09
CA ARG A 493 29.66 -17.60 -31.88
C ARG A 493 29.37 -17.81 -30.40
N LEU A 494 30.38 -18.18 -29.60
CA LEU A 494 30.25 -18.36 -28.15
C LEU A 494 29.70 -17.11 -27.45
N GLU A 495 30.06 -15.92 -27.93
CA GLU A 495 29.53 -14.65 -27.42
C GLU A 495 28.04 -14.46 -27.73
N ARG A 496 27.60 -14.77 -28.95
CA ARG A 496 26.18 -14.76 -29.32
C ARG A 496 25.36 -15.78 -28.53
N ASP A 497 26.00 -16.88 -28.14
CA ASP A 497 25.41 -17.95 -27.33
C ASP A 497 25.49 -17.67 -25.81
N ASP A 498 25.87 -16.44 -25.42
CA ASP A 498 25.97 -15.96 -24.02
C ASP A 498 26.94 -16.80 -23.16
N VAL A 499 28.02 -17.31 -23.76
CA VAL A 499 29.07 -18.06 -23.06
C VAL A 499 30.14 -17.07 -22.58
N HIS A 500 30.26 -16.93 -21.26
CA HIS A 500 31.32 -16.18 -20.62
C HIS A 500 32.66 -16.89 -20.81
N ARG A 501 33.73 -16.14 -21.11
CA ARG A 501 35.04 -16.72 -21.41
C ARG A 501 36.10 -16.15 -20.49
N VAL A 502 36.94 -17.03 -19.97
CA VAL A 502 38.13 -16.67 -19.20
C VAL A 502 39.32 -17.38 -19.80
N ALA A 503 40.37 -16.63 -20.12
CA ALA A 503 41.59 -17.19 -20.65
C ALA A 503 42.71 -17.03 -19.62
N VAL A 504 43.33 -18.13 -19.24
CA VAL A 504 44.48 -18.18 -18.35
C VAL A 504 45.70 -18.58 -19.16
N TRP A 505 46.64 -17.65 -19.22
CA TRP A 505 47.82 -17.74 -20.04
C TRP A 505 49.05 -18.00 -19.17
N ASP A 506 49.84 -19.02 -19.52
CA ASP A 506 51.17 -19.19 -18.94
C ASP A 506 52.15 -18.16 -19.49
N GLN A 507 53.21 -17.88 -18.74
CA GLN A 507 54.33 -17.11 -19.26
C GLN A 507 54.85 -17.74 -20.56
N PRO A 508 54.86 -17.02 -21.69
CA PRO A 508 55.38 -17.56 -22.93
C PRO A 508 56.88 -17.84 -22.76
N GLY A 509 57.37 -18.93 -23.37
CA GLY A 509 58.80 -19.10 -23.57
C GLY A 509 59.39 -17.92 -24.35
N ARG A 510 60.73 -17.80 -24.42
CA ARG A 510 61.37 -16.77 -25.26
C ARG A 510 60.83 -16.87 -26.69
N ARG A 511 60.11 -15.84 -27.14
CA ARG A 511 59.55 -15.69 -28.48
C ARG A 511 60.14 -14.45 -29.13
N ASP A 512 60.21 -14.43 -30.45
CA ASP A 512 60.44 -13.21 -31.20
C ASP A 512 59.31 -12.19 -30.93
N PRO A 513 59.56 -10.88 -31.07
CA PRO A 513 58.59 -9.84 -30.74
C PRO A 513 57.25 -9.98 -31.47
N GLU A 514 57.25 -10.37 -32.74
CA GLU A 514 56.05 -10.51 -33.56
C GLU A 514 55.17 -11.66 -33.05
N SER A 515 55.78 -12.82 -32.75
CA SER A 515 55.08 -13.95 -32.14
C SER A 515 54.54 -13.60 -30.74
N ALA A 516 55.23 -12.78 -29.96
CA ALA A 516 54.79 -12.34 -28.64
C ALA A 516 53.56 -11.40 -28.72
N GLU A 517 53.56 -10.45 -29.66
CA GLU A 517 52.44 -9.55 -29.92
C GLU A 517 51.19 -10.32 -30.39
N ARG A 518 51.34 -11.20 -31.38
CA ARG A 518 50.27 -12.07 -31.87
C ARG A 518 49.68 -12.93 -30.75
N THR A 519 50.54 -13.49 -29.90
CA THR A 519 50.11 -14.27 -28.74
C THR A 519 49.23 -13.43 -27.81
N THR A 520 49.74 -12.26 -27.42
CA THR A 520 49.05 -11.36 -26.48
C THR A 520 47.69 -10.92 -27.02
N ALA A 521 47.63 -10.59 -28.32
CA ALA A 521 46.39 -10.21 -28.99
C ALA A 521 45.36 -11.37 -28.98
N ALA A 522 45.80 -12.60 -29.29
CA ALA A 522 44.91 -13.76 -29.31
C ALA A 522 44.35 -14.09 -27.91
N TRP A 523 45.20 -14.16 -26.88
CA TRP A 523 44.77 -14.42 -25.51
C TRP A 523 43.88 -13.31 -24.95
N SER A 524 44.15 -12.05 -25.32
CA SER A 524 43.27 -10.94 -24.96
C SER A 524 41.89 -11.07 -25.62
N ALA A 525 41.83 -11.48 -26.89
CA ALA A 525 40.57 -11.71 -27.59
C ALA A 525 39.74 -12.85 -26.97
N LEU A 526 40.39 -13.92 -26.50
CA LEU A 526 39.73 -15.07 -25.87
C LEU A 526 38.99 -14.72 -24.58
N THR A 527 39.38 -13.65 -23.87
CA THR A 527 38.84 -13.31 -22.55
C THR A 527 38.12 -11.95 -22.48
N ARG A 528 37.89 -11.29 -23.63
CA ARG A 528 37.19 -9.99 -23.67
C ARG A 528 35.82 -10.08 -22.97
N PRO A 529 35.45 -9.08 -22.15
CA PRO A 529 36.10 -7.75 -21.99
C PRO A 529 37.26 -7.69 -20.99
N HIS A 530 37.66 -8.79 -20.37
CA HIS A 530 38.66 -8.81 -19.31
C HIS A 530 40.10 -8.91 -19.86
N THR A 531 41.10 -8.80 -18.98
CA THR A 531 42.52 -9.04 -19.28
C THR A 531 42.84 -10.51 -19.01
N PRO A 532 43.65 -11.19 -19.84
CA PRO A 532 44.04 -12.57 -19.59
C PRO A 532 44.73 -12.70 -18.24
N LEU A 533 44.38 -13.75 -17.52
CA LEU A 533 44.94 -14.06 -16.21
C LEU A 533 46.25 -14.81 -16.41
N ARG A 534 47.23 -14.55 -15.56
CA ARG A 534 48.51 -15.25 -15.58
C ARG A 534 48.46 -16.48 -14.68
N SER A 535 48.81 -17.65 -15.22
CA SER A 535 48.75 -18.91 -14.46
C SER A 535 49.66 -18.95 -13.24
N ASP A 536 50.74 -18.17 -13.23
CA ASP A 536 51.65 -18.05 -12.08
C ASP A 536 51.11 -17.16 -10.96
N TRP A 537 50.07 -16.35 -11.21
CA TRP A 537 49.57 -15.35 -10.25
C TRP A 537 48.08 -15.52 -9.90
N VAL A 538 47.35 -16.36 -10.62
CA VAL A 538 45.92 -16.56 -10.39
C VAL A 538 45.68 -17.70 -9.40
N ALA A 539 45.01 -17.39 -8.28
CA ALA A 539 44.48 -18.40 -7.37
C ALA A 539 43.19 -19.01 -7.93
N ALA A 540 42.92 -20.28 -7.63
CA ALA A 540 41.72 -20.98 -8.09
C ALA A 540 40.42 -20.28 -7.69
N ASP A 541 40.31 -19.78 -6.45
CA ASP A 541 39.12 -19.06 -5.98
C ASP A 541 38.89 -17.76 -6.78
N ARG A 542 39.97 -17.04 -7.13
CA ARG A 542 39.89 -15.87 -8.01
C ARG A 542 39.46 -16.27 -9.41
N LEU A 543 40.04 -17.34 -9.97
CA LEU A 543 39.66 -17.85 -11.28
C LEU A 543 38.18 -18.26 -11.31
N ALA A 544 37.68 -18.91 -10.26
CA ALA A 544 36.29 -19.31 -10.11
C ALA A 544 35.34 -18.10 -10.05
N ALA A 545 35.75 -17.04 -9.36
CA ALA A 545 35.02 -15.76 -9.32
C ALA A 545 35.01 -15.06 -10.70
N ASP A 546 36.17 -14.98 -11.38
CA ASP A 546 36.28 -14.38 -12.72
C ASP A 546 35.52 -15.21 -13.76
N ALA A 547 35.48 -16.53 -13.60
CA ALA A 547 34.67 -17.47 -14.38
C ALA A 547 33.17 -17.39 -14.05
N ARG A 548 32.78 -16.64 -13.02
CA ARG A 548 31.37 -16.49 -12.59
C ARG A 548 30.69 -17.82 -12.26
N VAL A 549 31.46 -18.84 -11.89
CA VAL A 549 30.96 -20.20 -11.63
C VAL A 549 30.66 -20.47 -10.15
N LEU A 550 31.03 -19.58 -9.25
CA LEU A 550 30.66 -19.65 -7.82
C LEU A 550 29.28 -19.02 -7.53
N GLY A 551 28.52 -18.68 -8.57
CA GLY A 551 27.39 -17.77 -8.47
C GLY A 551 27.91 -16.34 -8.31
N ARG A 552 27.62 -15.43 -9.26
CA ARG A 552 28.03 -14.04 -9.08
C ARG A 552 27.12 -13.35 -8.06
N THR A 553 27.73 -12.92 -6.97
CA THR A 553 27.44 -11.70 -6.19
C THR A 553 27.66 -10.43 -7.03
N GLY A 554 27.07 -10.35 -8.23
CA GLY A 554 26.90 -9.05 -8.89
C GLY A 554 25.91 -8.20 -8.09
N PRO A 555 25.67 -6.91 -8.42
CA PRO A 555 24.44 -6.27 -8.00
C PRO A 555 23.31 -7.07 -8.65
N THR A 556 22.85 -8.11 -7.96
CA THR A 556 21.54 -8.68 -8.13
C THR A 556 20.63 -7.48 -8.10
N ALA A 557 20.06 -7.14 -9.24
CA ALA A 557 19.02 -6.14 -9.25
C ALA A 557 17.91 -6.75 -8.40
N THR A 558 17.87 -6.33 -7.14
CA THR A 558 16.90 -6.79 -6.18
C THR A 558 15.53 -6.42 -6.73
N LEU A 559 14.60 -7.37 -6.67
CA LEU A 559 13.24 -7.08 -7.07
C LEU A 559 12.54 -6.49 -5.85
N PRO A 560 12.13 -5.20 -5.89
CA PRO A 560 11.50 -4.58 -4.75
C PRO A 560 10.10 -5.15 -4.49
N PHE A 561 9.43 -5.71 -5.50
CA PHE A 561 8.08 -6.26 -5.38
C PHE A 561 8.09 -7.78 -5.61
N PRO A 562 7.07 -8.50 -5.08
CA PRO A 562 6.95 -9.92 -5.34
C PRO A 562 6.56 -10.23 -6.80
N LEU A 563 6.81 -11.47 -7.21
CA LEU A 563 6.53 -11.97 -8.54
C LEU A 563 5.08 -12.45 -8.67
N THR A 564 4.52 -12.38 -9.89
CA THR A 564 3.18 -12.93 -10.20
C THR A 564 3.10 -14.45 -9.99
N ARG A 565 4.20 -15.14 -10.25
CA ARG A 565 4.39 -16.59 -10.09
C ARG A 565 5.88 -16.89 -10.12
N LEU A 566 6.27 -18.07 -9.65
CA LEU A 566 7.62 -18.55 -9.91
C LEU A 566 7.80 -18.71 -11.43
N PRO A 567 8.93 -18.29 -12.01
CA PRO A 567 9.28 -18.62 -13.39
C PRO A 567 9.18 -20.14 -13.53
N GLN A 568 8.27 -20.63 -14.38
CA GLN A 568 8.19 -22.06 -14.61
C GLN A 568 9.50 -22.49 -15.27
N GLU A 569 10.20 -23.44 -14.65
CA GLU A 569 11.22 -24.21 -15.35
C GLU A 569 10.50 -24.85 -16.54
N GLU A 570 10.83 -24.42 -17.77
CA GLU A 570 10.27 -25.06 -18.95
C GLU A 570 10.50 -26.57 -18.83
N PRO A 571 9.44 -27.41 -18.89
CA PRO A 571 9.64 -28.85 -18.94
C PRO A 571 10.47 -29.16 -20.17
N ARG A 572 11.69 -29.64 -19.92
CA ARG A 572 12.70 -29.92 -20.94
C ARG A 572 12.30 -31.06 -21.86
#